data_AF-A0A940VE78-F1
#
_entry.id   AF-A0A940VE78-F1
#
_cell.length_a   1.000
_cell.length_b   1.000
_cell.length_c   1.000
_cell.angle_alpha   90.00
_cell.angle_beta   90.00
_cell.angle_gamma   90.00
#
_symmetry.space_group_name_H-M   'P 1'
#
loop_
_entity.id
_entity.type
_entity.pdbx_description
1 polymer ?
#
loop_
_entity_poly.entity_id
_entity_poly.type
_entity_poly.pdbx_seq_one_letter_code
_entity_poly.pdbx_strand_id
1 'polypeptide(L)'
;MAIQRRAQEAVDNRDRVREGGHHWEETVDVESEPLAWEALVASLVHELPQPVKQETALDGAMVFVGGDPGEVVVRLTDDVLTVSEFAVEWPGPHTPVTRPIELGRLHWSWLPSVETMRVLLALIEAARHSRRGKYRQCRVCEQMKAPEAITDEDVCQTCAEGQ
;
A
#
# COMPACT_ATOMS: atom_id res chain seq x y z
N MET A 1 -31.17 -68.01 -8.21
CA MET A 1 -31.69 -67.47 -6.94
C MET A 1 -30.53 -67.09 -6.02
N ALA A 2 -29.79 -66.03 -6.34
CA ALA A 2 -28.58 -65.62 -5.60
C ALA A 2 -28.47 -64.10 -5.45
N ILE A 3 -29.62 -63.41 -5.36
CA ILE A 3 -29.71 -61.93 -5.37
C ILE A 3 -30.41 -61.40 -4.10
N GLN A 4 -30.84 -62.26 -3.17
CA GLN A 4 -31.61 -61.82 -2.00
C GLN A 4 -30.83 -61.76 -0.67
N ARG A 5 -29.51 -61.98 -0.66
CA ARG A 5 -28.73 -61.96 0.60
C ARG A 5 -27.85 -60.72 0.81
N ARG A 6 -27.76 -59.80 -0.15
CA ARG A 6 -26.91 -58.60 -0.06
C ARG A 6 -27.64 -57.33 0.41
N ALA A 7 -28.95 -57.38 0.62
CA ALA A 7 -29.74 -56.20 0.98
C ALA A 7 -29.87 -55.96 2.50
N GLN A 8 -29.55 -56.95 3.36
CA GLN A 8 -29.78 -56.82 4.80
C GLN A 8 -28.58 -56.24 5.58
N GLU A 9 -27.35 -56.32 5.05
CA GLU A 9 -26.15 -55.81 5.72
C GLU A 9 -25.94 -54.29 5.54
N ALA A 10 -26.72 -53.62 4.69
CA ALA A 10 -26.62 -52.18 4.46
C ALA A 10 -27.45 -51.33 5.45
N VAL A 11 -28.36 -51.95 6.22
CA VAL A 11 -29.24 -51.22 7.14
C VAL A 11 -28.62 -51.09 8.54
N ASP A 12 -27.77 -52.03 8.95
CA ASP A 12 -27.16 -52.06 10.29
C ASP A 12 -25.95 -51.12 10.47
N ASN A 13 -25.51 -50.41 9.43
CA ASN A 13 -24.39 -49.46 9.51
C ASN A 13 -24.84 -47.99 9.56
N ARG A 14 -26.12 -47.71 9.79
CA ARG A 14 -26.66 -46.34 9.87
C ARG A 14 -26.76 -45.76 11.29
N ASP A 15 -26.53 -46.55 12.32
CA ASP A 15 -26.65 -46.12 13.72
C ASP A 15 -25.31 -45.88 14.44
N ARG A 16 -24.19 -45.77 13.70
CA ARG A 16 -22.85 -45.62 14.30
C ARG A 16 -22.10 -44.34 13.98
N VAL A 17 -22.80 -43.31 13.48
CA VAL A 17 -22.23 -41.97 13.27
C VAL A 17 -23.10 -40.92 13.99
N ARG A 18 -23.08 -40.99 15.32
CA ARG A 18 -23.42 -39.88 16.21
C ARG A 18 -22.28 -39.81 17.22
N GLU A 19 -21.89 -38.58 17.59
CA GLU A 19 -20.81 -38.24 18.53
C GLU A 19 -19.42 -38.04 17.91
N GLY A 20 -19.36 -37.26 16.84
CA GLY A 20 -18.22 -36.38 16.58
C GLY A 20 -18.73 -34.95 16.71
N GLY A 21 -18.64 -34.39 17.92
CA GLY A 21 -19.09 -33.03 18.20
C GLY A 21 -18.43 -32.07 17.23
N HIS A 22 -19.24 -31.38 16.44
CA HIS A 22 -18.83 -30.17 15.74
C HIS A 22 -18.46 -29.16 16.82
N HIS A 23 -17.18 -29.17 17.18
CA HIS A 23 -16.51 -28.06 17.83
C HIS A 23 -16.56 -26.93 16.80
N TRP A 24 -17.59 -26.09 16.90
CA TRP A 24 -17.53 -24.76 16.35
C TRP A 24 -16.37 -24.12 17.11
N GLU A 25 -15.18 -24.11 16.50
CA GLU A 25 -14.18 -23.10 16.82
C GLU A 25 -14.92 -21.78 16.66
N GLU A 26 -15.31 -21.22 17.79
CA GLU A 26 -15.75 -19.86 17.95
C GLU A 26 -14.63 -19.01 17.36
N THR A 27 -14.75 -18.70 16.07
CA THR A 27 -13.97 -17.67 15.43
C THR A 27 -14.36 -16.41 16.17
N VAL A 28 -13.53 -16.07 17.15
CA VAL A 28 -13.59 -14.78 17.83
C VAL A 28 -13.38 -13.79 16.70
N ASP A 29 -14.48 -13.22 16.21
CA ASP A 29 -14.44 -12.01 15.41
C ASP A 29 -13.80 -10.98 16.33
N VAL A 30 -12.48 -10.84 16.24
CA VAL A 30 -11.77 -9.74 16.86
C VAL A 30 -12.26 -8.53 16.10
N GLU A 31 -13.34 -7.91 16.58
CA GLU A 31 -13.79 -6.59 16.17
C GLU A 31 -12.62 -5.64 16.42
N SER A 32 -11.73 -5.52 15.44
CA SER A 32 -10.59 -4.63 15.57
C SER A 32 -11.13 -3.21 15.41
N GLU A 33 -11.10 -2.42 16.47
CA GLU A 33 -11.54 -1.03 16.38
C GLU A 33 -10.71 -0.28 15.32
N PRO A 34 -11.25 0.82 14.74
CA PRO A 34 -10.47 1.71 13.92
C PRO A 34 -9.21 2.19 14.65
N LEU A 35 -8.14 2.45 13.90
CA LEU A 35 -6.90 2.95 14.49
C LEU A 35 -7.13 4.30 15.18
N ALA A 36 -6.51 4.51 16.33
CA ALA A 36 -6.37 5.85 16.88
C ALA A 36 -5.49 6.72 15.95
N TRP A 37 -5.77 8.02 15.90
CA TRP A 37 -5.04 8.98 15.06
C TRP A 37 -3.52 8.89 15.28
N GLU A 38 -3.07 8.88 16.53
CA GLU A 38 -1.65 8.84 16.88
C GLU A 38 -1.00 7.53 16.45
N ALA A 39 -1.73 6.41 16.54
CA ALA A 39 -1.25 5.11 16.09
C ALA A 39 -1.09 5.11 14.56
N LEU A 40 -2.07 5.67 13.83
CA LEU A 40 -1.99 5.80 12.38
C LEU A 40 -0.82 6.68 11.93
N VAL A 41 -0.62 7.83 12.57
CA VAL A 41 0.52 8.71 12.30
C VAL A 41 1.85 8.02 12.58
N ALA A 42 1.97 7.30 13.70
CA ALA A 42 3.17 6.54 14.03
C ALA A 42 3.46 5.44 13.00
N SER A 43 2.42 4.72 12.57
CA SER A 43 2.51 3.73 11.49
C SER A 43 2.98 4.37 10.18
N LEU A 44 2.46 5.53 9.79
CA LEU A 44 2.91 6.21 8.58
C LEU A 44 4.40 6.57 8.62
N VAL A 45 4.88 7.12 9.74
CA VAL A 45 6.30 7.47 9.89
C VAL A 45 7.20 6.23 9.83
N HIS A 46 6.72 5.09 10.35
CA HIS A 46 7.47 3.84 10.36
C HIS A 46 7.52 3.16 8.98
N GLU A 47 6.37 3.08 8.30
CA GLU A 47 6.20 2.26 7.10
C GLU A 47 6.60 2.99 5.81
N LEU A 48 6.66 4.33 5.83
CA LEU A 48 7.08 5.09 4.66
C LEU A 48 8.59 4.93 4.38
N PRO A 49 9.02 5.01 3.09
CA PRO A 49 10.42 5.03 2.74
C PRO A 49 11.14 6.17 3.46
N GLN A 50 12.29 5.86 4.06
CA GLN A 50 13.10 6.86 4.73
C GLN A 50 13.99 7.62 3.73
N PRO A 51 14.27 8.91 3.96
CA PRO A 51 13.74 9.76 5.04
C PRO A 51 12.27 10.15 4.81
N VAL A 52 11.55 10.42 5.90
CA VAL A 52 10.17 10.94 5.87
C VAL A 52 10.17 12.42 6.21
N LYS A 53 9.58 13.24 5.33
CA LYS A 53 9.26 14.65 5.58
C LYS A 53 7.78 14.80 5.89
N GLN A 54 7.45 15.65 6.85
CA GLN A 54 6.07 15.91 7.25
C GLN A 54 5.79 17.42 7.19
N GLU A 55 4.68 17.78 6.58
CA GLU A 55 4.21 19.17 6.45
C GLU A 55 2.70 19.23 6.70
N THR A 56 2.22 20.35 7.21
CA THR A 56 0.78 20.62 7.31
C THR A 56 0.37 21.50 6.14
N ALA A 57 -0.58 21.02 5.34
CA ALA A 57 -1.14 21.77 4.22
C ALA A 57 -2.02 22.93 4.72
N LEU A 58 -2.33 23.88 3.82
CA LEU A 58 -3.14 25.06 4.15
C LEU A 58 -4.56 24.72 4.65
N ASP A 59 -5.08 23.57 4.26
CA ASP A 59 -6.39 23.06 4.70
C ASP A 59 -6.31 22.17 5.94
N GLY A 60 -5.17 22.17 6.65
CA GLY A 60 -4.98 21.47 7.93
C GLY A 60 -4.60 20.00 7.80
N ALA A 61 -4.67 19.42 6.60
CA ALA A 61 -4.27 18.03 6.39
C ALA A 61 -2.75 17.85 6.55
N MET A 62 -2.37 16.70 7.08
CA MET A 62 -0.97 16.30 7.18
C MET A 62 -0.51 15.64 5.87
N VAL A 63 0.63 16.05 5.36
CA VAL A 63 1.27 15.50 4.17
C VAL A 63 2.60 14.90 4.57
N PHE A 64 2.79 13.62 4.25
CA PHE A 64 4.03 12.90 4.43
C PHE A 64 4.65 12.61 3.07
N VAL A 65 5.93 12.88 2.91
CA VAL A 65 6.71 12.50 1.73
C VAL A 65 7.82 11.57 2.17
N GLY A 66 7.78 10.33 1.69
CA GLY A 66 8.79 9.31 1.98
C GLY A 66 9.76 9.12 0.81
N GLY A 67 11.04 9.02 1.12
CA GLY A 67 12.13 8.70 0.20
C GLY A 67 12.98 9.90 -0.19
N ASP A 68 14.19 9.61 -0.69
CA ASP A 68 15.10 10.60 -1.27
C ASP A 68 15.81 10.00 -2.50
N PRO A 69 15.40 10.35 -3.74
CA PRO A 69 14.33 11.30 -4.08
C PRO A 69 12.93 10.78 -3.68
N GLY A 70 11.95 11.68 -3.58
CA GLY A 70 10.60 11.35 -3.13
C GLY A 70 9.98 10.18 -3.91
N GLU A 71 9.40 9.23 -3.16
CA GLU A 71 8.78 8.02 -3.72
C GLU A 71 7.27 7.98 -3.49
N VAL A 72 6.86 8.24 -2.25
CA VAL A 72 5.47 8.10 -1.81
C VAL A 72 5.02 9.39 -1.15
N VAL A 73 3.80 9.82 -1.48
CA VAL A 73 3.13 10.92 -0.80
C VAL A 73 1.87 10.39 -0.13
N VAL A 74 1.77 10.57 1.18
CA VAL A 74 0.55 10.27 1.94
C VAL A 74 -0.05 11.56 2.42
N ARG A 75 -1.34 11.74 2.15
CA ARG A 75 -2.13 12.85 2.64
C ARG A 75 -3.17 12.32 3.62
N LEU A 76 -3.12 12.82 4.85
CA LEU A 76 -3.94 12.39 5.97
C LEU A 76 -4.81 13.54 6.46
N THR A 77 -6.11 13.28 6.56
CA THR A 77 -7.13 14.12 7.18
C THR A 77 -7.81 13.32 8.29
N ASP A 78 -8.70 13.96 9.06
CA ASP A 78 -9.42 13.35 10.19
C ASP A 78 -10.20 12.07 9.86
N ASP A 79 -10.51 11.82 8.59
CA ASP A 79 -11.25 10.61 8.18
C ASP A 79 -10.63 9.91 6.97
N VAL A 80 -9.92 10.64 6.11
CA VAL A 80 -9.43 10.13 4.83
C VAL A 80 -7.91 10.09 4.79
N LEU A 81 -7.38 8.96 4.34
CA LEU A 81 -5.97 8.77 3.99
C LEU A 81 -5.89 8.52 2.48
N THR A 82 -5.08 9.32 1.80
CA THR A 82 -4.80 9.19 0.37
C THR A 82 -3.33 8.82 0.17
N VAL A 83 -3.06 7.77 -0.59
CA VAL A 83 -1.69 7.36 -0.96
C VAL A 83 -1.48 7.65 -2.45
N SER A 84 -0.38 8.33 -2.74
CA SER A 84 -0.01 8.75 -4.09
C SER A 84 1.44 8.41 -4.39
N GLU A 85 1.72 8.18 -5.67
CA GLU A 85 3.09 8.18 -6.18
C GLU A 85 3.63 9.62 -6.23
N PHE A 86 4.87 9.84 -5.80
CA PHE A 86 5.52 11.14 -5.96
C PHE A 86 5.79 11.44 -7.44
N ALA A 87 5.38 12.62 -7.89
CA ALA A 87 5.65 13.09 -9.24
C ALA A 87 5.84 14.61 -9.26
N VAL A 88 6.67 15.07 -10.19
CA VAL A 88 6.99 16.48 -10.41
C VAL A 88 6.62 16.82 -11.84
N GLU A 89 5.86 17.90 -12.01
CA GLU A 89 5.58 18.50 -13.30
C GLU A 89 6.35 19.81 -13.45
N TRP A 90 6.78 20.11 -14.68
CA TRP A 90 7.46 21.35 -15.04
C TRP A 90 6.53 22.20 -15.93
N PRO A 91 5.59 22.99 -15.34
CA PRO A 91 4.71 23.84 -16.12
C PRO A 91 5.46 25.00 -16.81
N GLY A 92 6.70 25.27 -16.40
CA GLY A 92 7.59 26.25 -17.00
C GLY A 92 9.05 26.00 -16.61
N PRO A 93 10.00 26.75 -17.19
CA PRO A 93 11.43 26.38 -17.17
C PRO A 93 12.16 26.47 -15.82
N HIS A 94 11.53 26.88 -14.72
CA HIS A 94 12.26 27.13 -13.45
C HIS A 94 11.50 26.79 -12.17
N THR A 95 10.26 26.29 -12.27
CA THR A 95 9.44 26.04 -11.06
C THR A 95 8.82 24.66 -11.17
N PRO A 96 9.52 23.61 -10.68
CA PRO A 96 8.92 22.30 -10.56
C PRO A 96 7.77 22.38 -9.57
N VAL A 97 6.64 21.76 -9.91
CA VAL A 97 5.48 21.64 -9.04
C VAL A 97 5.26 20.18 -8.73
N THR A 98 5.23 19.84 -7.45
CA THR A 98 4.88 18.49 -6.99
C THR A 98 3.41 18.23 -7.30
N ARG A 99 3.14 17.25 -8.16
CA ARG A 99 1.79 16.81 -8.52
C ARG A 99 1.68 15.30 -8.38
N PRO A 100 1.47 14.79 -7.15
CA PRO A 100 1.40 13.36 -6.89
C PRO A 100 0.26 12.70 -7.66
N ILE A 101 0.46 11.45 -8.05
CA ILE A 101 -0.53 10.65 -8.78
C ILE A 101 -1.24 9.74 -7.77
N GLU A 102 -2.52 10.01 -7.51
CA GLU A 102 -3.32 9.23 -6.55
C GLU A 102 -3.43 7.78 -7.00
N LEU A 103 -3.04 6.85 -6.12
CA LEU A 103 -3.17 5.40 -6.34
C LEU A 103 -4.35 4.82 -5.58
N GLY A 104 -4.67 5.39 -4.42
CA GLY A 104 -5.79 4.93 -3.62
C GLY A 104 -6.10 5.86 -2.47
N ARG A 105 -7.33 5.71 -1.98
CA ARG A 105 -7.90 6.47 -0.88
C ARG A 105 -8.70 5.53 0.02
N LEU A 106 -8.58 5.71 1.32
CA LEU A 106 -9.37 4.99 2.32
C LEU A 106 -9.96 5.94 3.36
N HIS A 107 -11.19 5.62 3.80
CA HIS A 107 -11.79 6.18 4.99
C HIS A 107 -11.29 5.39 6.20
N TRP A 108 -10.15 5.79 6.76
CA TRP A 108 -9.44 5.01 7.76
C TRP A 108 -10.20 4.95 9.09
N SER A 109 -11.06 5.94 9.37
CA SER A 109 -11.82 5.97 10.63
C SER A 109 -13.00 4.98 10.65
N TRP A 110 -13.40 4.44 9.49
CA TRP A 110 -14.51 3.49 9.35
C TRP A 110 -14.04 2.04 9.23
N LEU A 111 -12.76 1.85 8.94
CA LEU A 111 -12.20 0.52 8.71
C LEU A 111 -11.60 -0.03 10.00
N PRO A 112 -11.74 -1.34 10.24
CA PRO A 112 -11.01 -1.98 11.33
C PRO A 112 -9.49 -1.78 11.14
N SER A 113 -8.73 -1.74 12.24
CA SER A 113 -7.30 -1.40 12.20
C SER A 113 -6.47 -2.35 11.33
N VAL A 114 -6.77 -3.64 11.32
CA VAL A 114 -6.05 -4.65 10.53
C VAL A 114 -6.22 -4.41 9.03
N GLU A 115 -7.46 -4.19 8.58
CA GLU A 115 -7.81 -3.89 7.19
C GLU A 115 -7.18 -2.58 6.74
N THR A 116 -7.24 -1.55 7.59
CA THR A 116 -6.61 -0.25 7.34
C THR A 116 -5.13 -0.41 7.06
N MET A 117 -4.40 -1.10 7.95
CA MET A 117 -2.97 -1.33 7.79
C MET A 117 -2.65 -2.17 6.57
N ARG A 118 -3.42 -3.23 6.30
CA ARG A 118 -3.21 -4.09 5.13
C ARG A 118 -3.33 -3.30 3.82
N VAL A 119 -4.37 -2.49 3.69
CA VAL A 119 -4.59 -1.66 2.49
C VAL A 119 -3.52 -0.59 2.38
N LEU A 120 -3.18 0.08 3.48
CA LEU A 120 -2.14 1.11 3.52
C LEU A 120 -0.79 0.57 3.03
N LEU A 121 -0.34 -0.56 3.58
CA LEU A 121 0.94 -1.19 3.21
C LEU A 121 0.97 -1.59 1.73
N ALA A 122 -0.13 -2.16 1.22
CA ALA A 122 -0.24 -2.52 -0.19
C ALA A 122 -0.15 -1.28 -1.10
N LEU A 123 -0.79 -0.17 -0.73
CA LEU A 123 -0.74 1.08 -1.48
C LEU A 123 0.66 1.73 -1.43
N ILE A 124 1.32 1.73 -0.28
CA ILE A 124 2.70 2.24 -0.13
C ILE A 124 3.65 1.43 -1.04
N GLU A 125 3.57 0.10 -1.01
CA GLU A 125 4.43 -0.74 -1.84
C GLU A 125 4.15 -0.55 -3.34
N ALA A 126 2.86 -0.44 -3.72
CA ALA A 126 2.48 -0.13 -5.10
C ALA A 126 3.04 1.23 -5.55
N ALA A 127 2.98 2.26 -4.70
CA ALA A 127 3.53 3.58 -4.98
C ALA A 127 5.05 3.52 -5.21
N ARG A 128 5.78 2.84 -4.33
CA ARG A 128 7.24 2.67 -4.45
C ARG A 128 7.61 1.94 -5.72
N HIS A 129 6.93 0.83 -6.01
CA HIS A 129 7.19 0.03 -7.19
C HIS A 129 6.92 0.83 -8.47
N SER A 130 5.76 1.49 -8.54
CA SER A 130 5.40 2.37 -9.66
C SER A 130 6.44 3.46 -9.88
N ARG A 131 6.86 4.13 -8.80
CA ARG A 131 7.85 5.19 -8.86
C ARG A 131 9.21 4.70 -9.37
N ARG A 132 9.75 3.66 -8.74
CA ARG A 132 11.09 3.13 -9.05
C ARG A 132 11.16 2.57 -10.46
N GLY A 133 10.05 2.04 -10.98
CA GLY A 133 9.94 1.58 -12.37
C GLY A 133 10.14 2.69 -13.41
N LYS A 134 10.02 3.97 -13.02
CA LYS A 134 10.24 5.12 -13.91
C LYS A 134 11.68 5.62 -13.89
N TYR A 135 12.54 5.09 -13.01
CA TYR A 135 13.92 5.55 -12.93
C TYR A 135 14.68 5.09 -14.17
N ARG A 136 15.53 5.96 -14.68
CA ARG A 136 16.33 5.71 -15.88
C ARG A 136 17.81 5.81 -15.56
N GLN A 137 18.63 4.99 -16.21
CA GLN A 137 20.07 5.03 -16.06
C GLN A 137 20.64 6.18 -16.89
N CYS A 138 21.49 7.03 -16.30
CA CYS A 138 22.19 8.07 -17.04
C CYS A 138 23.26 7.44 -17.96
N ARG A 139 23.26 7.79 -19.25
CA ARG A 139 24.26 7.26 -20.21
C ARG A 139 25.70 7.72 -19.98
N VAL A 140 25.92 8.73 -19.14
CA VAL A 140 27.24 9.33 -18.86
C VAL A 140 27.84 8.81 -17.54
N CYS A 141 27.09 8.91 -16.44
CA CYS A 141 27.59 8.50 -15.12
C CYS A 141 27.06 7.13 -14.66
N GLU A 142 26.23 6.47 -15.47
CA GLU A 142 25.67 5.12 -15.24
C GLU A 142 24.84 4.94 -13.97
N GLN A 143 24.53 6.03 -13.25
CA GLN A 143 23.68 6.00 -12.06
C GLN A 143 22.20 5.99 -12.44
N MET A 144 21.38 5.29 -11.66
CA MET A 144 19.92 5.39 -11.73
C MET A 144 19.48 6.77 -11.26
N LYS A 145 18.64 7.42 -12.05
CA LYS A 145 18.11 8.76 -11.78
C LYS A 145 16.59 8.75 -11.86
N ALA A 146 16.01 9.54 -10.99
CA ALA A 146 14.59 9.82 -11.04
C ALA A 146 14.23 10.59 -12.33
N PRO A 147 12.99 10.45 -12.85
CA PRO A 147 12.51 11.11 -14.06
C PRO A 147 12.77 12.61 -14.14
N GLU A 148 12.65 13.34 -13.03
CA GLU A 148 12.87 14.78 -12.96
C GLU A 148 14.35 15.18 -13.03
N ALA A 149 15.26 14.24 -12.79
CA ALA A 149 16.70 14.45 -12.83
C ALA A 149 17.33 14.04 -14.17
N ILE A 150 16.56 13.47 -15.09
CA ILE A 150 17.01 13.05 -16.42
C ILE A 150 16.43 13.96 -17.51
N THR A 151 17.25 14.31 -18.49
CA THR A 151 16.82 15.05 -19.68
C THR A 151 16.31 14.09 -20.76
N ASP A 152 15.79 14.63 -21.87
CA ASP A 152 15.30 13.83 -23.00
C ASP A 152 16.39 12.99 -23.70
N GLU A 153 17.67 13.28 -23.44
CA GLU A 153 18.81 12.54 -24.01
C GLU A 153 19.32 11.39 -23.12
N ASP A 154 18.55 10.98 -22.11
CA ASP A 154 18.96 10.02 -21.07
C ASP A 154 20.27 10.43 -20.36
N VAL A 155 20.49 11.74 -20.22
CA VAL A 155 21.60 12.33 -19.46
C VAL A 155 21.04 12.98 -18.21
N CYS A 156 21.70 12.81 -17.07
CA CYS A 156 21.27 13.50 -15.85
C CYS A 156 21.61 14.99 -15.92
N GLN A 157 20.83 15.84 -15.25
CA GLN A 157 21.03 17.30 -15.26
C GLN A 157 22.46 17.70 -14.90
N THR A 158 23.06 17.07 -13.88
CA THR A 158 24.46 17.32 -13.48
C THR A 158 25.48 17.02 -14.59
N CYS A 159 25.28 15.94 -15.35
CA CYS A 159 26.17 15.60 -16.48
C CYS A 159 25.88 16.45 -17.72
N ALA A 160 24.68 17.01 -17.85
CA ALA A 160 24.34 17.92 -18.95
C ALA A 160 24.94 19.31 -18.72
N GLU A 161 24.92 19.81 -17.48
CA GLU A 161 25.48 21.12 -17.10
C GLU A 161 27.03 21.16 -17.11
N GLY A 162 27.68 20.01 -16.94
CA GLY A 162 29.14 19.89 -16.93
C GLY A 162 29.81 19.81 -18.31
N GLN A 163 29.03 19.89 -19.40
CA GLN A 163 29.51 19.89 -20.79
C GLN A 163 29.63 21.31 -21.32
#